data_AF-A0A0D1B113-F1
#
_entry.id   AF-A0A0D1B113-F1
#
_cell.length_a   1.000
_cell.length_b   1.000
_cell.length_c   1.000
_cell.angle_alpha   90.00
_cell.angle_beta   90.00
_cell.angle_gamma   90.00
#
_symmetry.space_group_name_H-M   'P 1'
#
loop_
_entity.id
_entity.type
_entity.pdbx_description
1 polymer ?
#
loop_
_entity_poly.entity_id
_entity_poly.type
_entity_poly.pdbx_seq_one_letter_code
_entity_poly.pdbx_strand_id
1 'polypeptide(L)'
;MTRQQLALLMNGDADPLLVISAASTSELQALTDALFRDLDTSHPVFGAQVWYDLALEELENRNNGASPQANGLTGTDSVGAA
;
A
#
# COMPACT_ATOMS: atom_id res chain seq x y z
N MET A 1 -10.94 -2.45 -11.01
CA MET A 1 -10.39 -1.16 -11.47
C MET A 1 -10.09 -1.22 -12.97
N THR A 2 -10.45 -0.18 -13.73
CA THR A 2 -10.17 -0.06 -15.17
C THR A 2 -8.89 0.74 -15.43
N ARG A 3 -8.32 0.63 -16.63
CA ARG A 3 -7.13 1.41 -17.02
C ARG A 3 -7.34 2.92 -17.00
N GLN A 4 -8.54 3.40 -17.37
CA GLN A 4 -8.85 4.83 -17.27
C GLN A 4 -8.88 5.30 -15.82
N GLN A 5 -9.38 4.47 -14.89
CA GLN A 5 -9.36 4.77 -13.47
C GLN A 5 -7.93 4.78 -12.90
N LEU A 6 -7.05 3.87 -13.35
CA LEU A 6 -5.62 3.88 -13.00
C LEU A 6 -4.96 5.19 -13.45
N ALA A 7 -5.18 5.58 -14.71
CA ALA A 7 -4.63 6.82 -15.24
C ALA A 7 -5.13 8.06 -14.47
N LEU A 8 -6.41 8.11 -14.11
CA LEU A 8 -6.95 9.22 -13.32
C LEU A 8 -6.35 9.27 -11.91
N LEU A 9 -6.15 8.11 -11.27
CA LEU A 9 -5.54 8.04 -9.94
C LEU A 9 -4.08 8.51 -9.98
N MET A 10 -3.29 8.02 -10.95
CA MET A 10 -1.85 8.28 -11.01
C MET A 10 -1.49 9.65 -11.57
N ASN A 11 -2.34 10.22 -12.43
CA ASN A 11 -2.12 11.56 -12.98
C ASN A 11 -2.68 12.67 -12.08
N GLY A 12 -3.33 12.33 -10.97
CA GLY A 12 -3.76 13.30 -9.96
C GLY A 12 -2.65 13.67 -8.98
N ASP A 13 -2.89 14.66 -8.13
CA ASP A 13 -1.93 15.12 -7.09
C ASP A 13 -1.86 14.19 -5.87
N ALA A 14 -2.35 12.94 -5.98
CA ALA A 14 -2.39 12.01 -4.88
C ALA A 14 -1.00 11.40 -4.64
N ASP A 15 -0.53 11.45 -3.39
CA ASP A 15 0.68 10.75 -2.97
C ASP A 15 0.45 9.22 -3.02
N PRO A 16 1.20 8.46 -3.85
CA PRO A 16 1.06 7.01 -3.96
C PRO A 16 1.15 6.30 -2.61
N LEU A 17 2.05 6.72 -1.72
CA LEU A 17 2.24 6.08 -0.41
C LEU A 17 1.01 6.27 0.49
N LEU A 18 0.43 7.47 0.46
CA LEU A 18 -0.77 7.78 1.24
C LEU A 18 -1.99 7.00 0.71
N VAL A 19 -2.14 6.90 -0.61
CA VAL A 19 -3.23 6.13 -1.22
C VAL A 19 -3.10 4.64 -0.90
N ILE A 20 -1.90 4.08 -1.04
CA ILE A 20 -1.62 2.65 -0.83
C ILE A 20 -1.82 2.25 0.64
N SER A 21 -1.29 3.04 1.58
CA SER A 21 -1.44 2.77 3.02
C SER A 21 -2.89 2.92 3.51
N ALA A 22 -3.68 3.82 2.92
CA ALA A 22 -5.08 4.02 3.29
C ALA A 22 -6.04 2.96 2.69
N ALA A 23 -5.64 2.26 1.62
CA ALA A 23 -6.48 1.26 0.97
C ALA A 23 -6.66 0.00 1.85
N SER A 24 -7.84 -0.62 1.80
CA SER A 24 -8.04 -1.96 2.37
C SER A 24 -7.25 -3.02 1.60
N THR A 25 -7.01 -4.19 2.22
CA THR A 25 -6.24 -5.26 1.57
C THR A 25 -6.88 -5.73 0.26
N SER A 26 -8.21 -5.80 0.18
CA SER A 26 -8.91 -6.16 -1.06
C SER A 26 -8.82 -5.08 -2.13
N GLU A 27 -8.82 -3.80 -1.75
CA GLU A 27 -8.62 -2.70 -2.68
C GLU A 27 -7.19 -2.69 -3.22
N LEU A 28 -6.21 -2.98 -2.35
CA LEU A 28 -4.81 -3.07 -2.72
C LEU A 28 -4.53 -4.25 -3.66
N GLN A 29 -5.12 -5.41 -3.40
CA GLN A 29 -5.09 -6.56 -4.33
C GLN A 29 -5.69 -6.19 -5.69
N ALA A 30 -6.85 -5.54 -5.72
CA ALA A 30 -7.49 -5.12 -6.96
C ALA A 30 -6.69 -4.06 -7.72
N LEU A 31 -5.96 -3.19 -7.01
CA LEU A 31 -5.03 -2.21 -7.57
C LEU A 31 -3.83 -2.92 -8.20
N THR A 32 -3.18 -3.82 -7.46
CA THR A 32 -2.05 -4.64 -7.93
C THR A 32 -2.40 -5.46 -9.18
N ASP A 33 -3.57 -6.11 -9.20
CA ASP A 33 -4.05 -6.86 -10.37
C ASP A 33 -4.31 -5.98 -11.60
N ALA A 34 -4.75 -4.74 -11.39
CA ALA A 34 -4.97 -3.79 -12.47
C ALA A 34 -3.66 -3.23 -13.00
N LEU A 35 -2.70 -2.96 -12.11
CA LEU A 35 -1.35 -2.53 -12.43
C LEU A 35 -0.57 -3.57 -13.20
N PHE A 36 -0.60 -4.83 -12.76
CA PHE A 36 0.04 -5.95 -13.47
C PHE A 36 -0.46 -6.06 -14.92
N ARG A 37 -1.78 -6.01 -15.11
CA ARG A 37 -2.39 -6.04 -16.46
C ARG A 37 -2.04 -4.82 -17.30
N ASP A 38 -1.83 -3.66 -16.69
CA ASP A 38 -1.45 -2.44 -17.42
C ASP A 38 0.03 -2.46 -17.84
N LEU A 39 0.90 -2.98 -16.97
CA LEU A 39 2.33 -3.21 -17.23
C LEU A 39 2.57 -4.22 -18.36
N ASP A 40 1.66 -5.18 -18.54
CA ASP A 40 1.70 -6.15 -19.64
C ASP A 40 1.28 -5.54 -21.01
N THR A 41 0.91 -4.26 -21.06
CA THR A 41 0.57 -3.58 -22.32
C THR A 41 1.79 -2.90 -22.96
N SER A 42 1.72 -2.63 -24.27
CA SER A 42 2.80 -1.92 -24.99
C SER A 42 2.99 -0.46 -24.56
N HIS A 43 2.04 0.12 -23.81
CA HIS A 43 2.05 1.50 -23.37
C HIS A 43 1.47 1.62 -21.96
N PRO A 44 2.17 1.19 -20.91
CA PRO A 44 1.65 1.31 -19.54
C PRO A 44 1.42 2.78 -19.16
N VAL A 45 0.53 3.00 -18.20
CA VAL A 45 0.32 4.30 -17.57
C VAL A 45 1.64 4.73 -16.91
N PHE A 46 1.98 6.02 -17.07
CA PHE A 46 3.19 6.56 -16.48
C PHE A 46 3.19 6.35 -14.95
N GLY A 47 4.29 5.83 -14.42
CA GLY A 47 4.41 5.53 -12.99
C GLY A 47 3.79 4.21 -12.54
N ALA A 48 3.13 3.44 -13.41
CA ALA A 48 2.50 2.16 -13.04
C ALA A 48 3.47 1.19 -12.36
N GLN A 49 4.74 1.13 -12.80
CA GLN A 49 5.76 0.28 -12.16
C GLN A 49 5.98 0.67 -10.69
N VAL A 50 6.15 1.97 -10.42
CA VAL A 50 6.38 2.48 -9.05
C VAL A 50 5.16 2.19 -8.17
N TRP A 51 3.96 2.43 -8.68
CA TRP A 51 2.73 2.13 -7.95
C TRP A 51 2.58 0.62 -7.66
N TYR A 52 3.00 -0.24 -8.59
CA TYR A 52 2.95 -1.69 -8.44
C TYR A 52 3.93 -2.17 -7.35
N ASP A 53 5.17 -1.68 -7.39
CA ASP A 53 6.20 -2.05 -6.43
C ASP A 53 5.80 -1.63 -5.01
N LEU A 54 5.29 -0.40 -4.83
CA LEU A 54 4.79 0.09 -3.54
C LEU A 54 3.58 -0.70 -3.04
N ALA A 55 2.67 -1.09 -3.93
CA ALA A 55 1.48 -1.86 -3.55
C ALA A 55 1.85 -3.30 -3.14
N LEU A 56 2.83 -3.91 -3.81
CA LEU A 56 3.38 -5.21 -3.40
C LEU A 56 4.09 -5.11 -2.05
N GLU A 57 4.93 -4.10 -1.84
CA GLU A 57 5.61 -3.87 -0.56
C GLU A 57 4.59 -3.74 0.58
N GLU A 58 3.51 -2.98 0.39
CA GLU A 58 2.47 -2.84 1.41
C GLU A 58 1.68 -4.15 1.64
N LEU A 59 1.40 -4.93 0.59
CA LEU A 59 0.78 -6.26 0.74
C LEU A 59 1.69 -7.21 1.51
N GLU A 60 2.99 -7.22 1.20
CA GLU A 60 3.99 -8.00 1.92
C GLU A 60 4.09 -7.55 3.38
N ASN A 61 4.13 -6.24 3.64
CA ASN A 61 4.12 -5.68 4.98
C ASN A 61 2.90 -6.12 5.78
N ARG A 62 1.71 -6.18 5.16
CA ARG A 62 0.49 -6.68 5.82
C ARG A 62 0.53 -8.18 6.09
N ASN A 63 1.04 -8.97 5.14
CA ASN A 63 1.15 -10.42 5.26
C ASN A 63 2.19 -10.82 6.32
N ASN A 64 3.30 -10.09 6.38
CA ASN A 64 4.37 -10.26 7.36
C ASN A 64 4.04 -9.59 8.71
N GLY A 65 3.12 -8.62 8.69
CA GLY A 65 2.71 -7.75 9.79
C GLY A 65 1.38 -8.07 10.46
N ALA A 66 0.79 -9.26 10.23
CA ALA A 66 -0.12 -9.87 11.21
C ALA A 66 0.60 -10.29 12.51
N SER A 67 1.60 -9.52 12.95
CA SER A 67 2.11 -9.48 14.32
C SER A 67 1.53 -8.22 14.98
N PRO A 68 0.65 -8.35 15.98
CA PRO A 68 0.16 -7.19 16.69
C PRO A 68 1.25 -6.75 17.66
N GLN A 69 2.08 -5.77 17.31
CA GLN A 69 2.82 -4.95 18.28
C GLN A 69 3.60 -3.81 17.61
N ALA A 70 2.95 -2.65 17.56
CA ALA A 70 3.64 -1.39 17.83
C ALA A 70 2.76 -0.53 18.74
N ASN A 71 2.22 -1.13 19.81
CA ASN A 71 1.76 -0.38 20.98
C ASN A 71 2.95 -0.22 21.94
N GLY A 72 4.01 0.42 21.45
CA GLY A 72 5.29 0.60 22.14
C GLY A 72 5.40 1.94 22.86
N LEU A 73 4.37 2.39 23.59
CA LEU A 73 4.43 3.64 24.36
C LEU A 73 3.81 3.61 25.76
N THR A 74 3.57 2.44 26.38
CA THR A 74 3.27 2.39 27.82
C THR A 74 4.33 1.63 28.58
N GLY A 75 5.54 2.18 28.59
CA GLY A 75 6.45 2.00 29.72
C GLY A 75 5.91 2.81 30.89
N THR A 76 4.86 2.32 31.54
CA THR A 76 4.53 2.73 32.90
C THR A 76 5.58 2.11 33.80
N ASP A 77 6.58 2.91 34.14
CA ASP A 77 7.57 2.70 35.18
C ASP A 77 6.88 2.57 36.55
N SER A 78 6.28 1.41 36.77
CA SER A 78 5.90 0.94 38.10
C SER A 78 7.16 0.45 38.80
N VAL A 79 7.94 1.37 39.38
CA VAL A 79 8.97 1.02 40.37
C VAL A 79 8.25 0.71 41.68
N GLY A 80 8.16 -0.58 41.99
CA GLY A 80 7.74 -1.07 43.29
C GLY A 80 8.92 -1.16 44.27
N ALA A 81 8.63 -0.75 45.51
CA ALA A 81 9.15 -1.25 46.79
C ALA A 81 10.57 -0.87 47.26
N ALA A 82 10.60 -0.14 48.37
CA ALA A 82 11.28 -0.53 49.61
C ALA A 82 10.54 0.06 50.83
#